data_AF-T0S4Y9-F1
#
_entry.id   AF-T0S4Y9-F1
#
_cell.length_a   1.000
_cell.length_b   1.000
_cell.length_c   1.000
_cell.angle_alpha   90.00
_cell.angle_beta   90.00
_cell.angle_gamma   90.00
#
_symmetry.space_group_name_H-M   'P 1'
#
loop_
_entity.id
_entity.type
_entity.pdbx_description
1 polymer ?
#
loop_
_entity_poly.entity_id
_entity_poly.type
_entity_poly.pdbx_seq_one_letter_code
_entity_poly.pdbx_strand_id
1 'polypeptide(L)'
;MKKIKGTIASPKGFVADAVHAQLKYKNLDLGMILSDVPSAIAGVFTTNKVAAAPVLIDRAIVKNGQAQAIICNSAVANAVTGEQGFQNALKTQKVFAHKFKIKADEVAVCSTGVIGLQLPMEKMVNGISKLSQNGKPEYFAKAILTTDTKCKTITRIAS
;
A
#
# COMPACT_ATOMS: atom_id res chain seq x y z
N MET A 1 12.94 -21.54 12.15
CA MET A 1 13.07 -20.26 11.42
C MET A 1 14.05 -19.32 12.11
N LYS A 2 15.06 -18.83 11.38
CA LYS A 2 16.11 -17.92 11.89
C LYS A 2 15.79 -16.46 11.54
N LYS A 3 15.93 -15.53 12.50
CA LYS A 3 15.80 -14.09 12.23
C LYS A 3 17.04 -13.58 11.49
N ILE A 4 16.84 -12.80 10.44
CA ILE A 4 17.91 -12.18 9.65
C ILE A 4 17.71 -10.67 9.56
N LYS A 5 18.77 -9.95 9.19
CA LYS A 5 18.68 -8.53 8.81
C LYS A 5 18.20 -8.46 7.37
N GLY A 6 16.92 -8.13 7.17
CA GLY A 6 16.30 -8.03 5.86
C GLY A 6 15.23 -6.93 5.82
N THR A 7 14.59 -6.81 4.67
CA THR A 7 13.47 -5.90 4.39
C THR A 7 12.23 -6.68 3.95
N ILE A 8 11.15 -5.97 3.66
CA ILE A 8 9.93 -6.55 3.07
C ILE A 8 10.18 -7.20 1.70
N ALA A 9 11.24 -6.78 0.99
CA ALA A 9 11.66 -7.29 -0.31
C ALA A 9 12.81 -8.32 -0.22
N SER A 10 13.02 -8.94 0.95
CA SER A 10 14.00 -10.04 1.07
C SER A 10 13.57 -11.33 0.36
N PRO A 11 12.27 -11.72 0.34
CA PRO A 11 11.82 -12.84 -0.46
C PRO A 11 12.08 -12.59 -1.96
N LYS A 12 12.47 -13.64 -2.69
CA LYS A 12 12.72 -13.55 -4.13
C LYS A 12 11.45 -13.13 -4.88
N GLY A 13 11.62 -12.29 -5.90
CA GLY A 13 10.52 -11.83 -6.75
C GLY A 13 9.72 -10.66 -6.16
N PHE A 14 10.15 -10.07 -5.04
CA PHE A 14 9.51 -8.89 -4.46
C PHE A 14 10.44 -7.70 -4.51
N VAL A 15 9.89 -6.55 -4.89
CA VAL A 15 10.51 -5.23 -4.77
C VAL A 15 9.63 -4.31 -3.95
N ALA A 16 10.21 -3.28 -3.35
CA ALA A 16 9.46 -2.29 -2.59
C ALA A 16 10.12 -0.93 -2.69
N ASP A 17 9.30 0.11 -2.59
CA ASP A 17 9.74 1.49 -2.64
C ASP A 17 8.83 2.39 -1.82
N ALA A 18 9.28 3.61 -1.58
CA ALA A 18 8.44 4.65 -1.01
C ALA A 18 8.93 6.03 -1.36
N VAL A 19 7.97 6.95 -1.51
CA VAL A 19 8.21 8.34 -1.87
C VAL A 19 7.48 9.29 -0.92
N HIS A 20 7.90 10.55 -0.98
CA HIS A 20 7.15 11.66 -0.43
C HIS A 20 6.20 12.20 -1.51
N ALA A 21 4.95 11.78 -1.45
CA ALA A 21 3.84 12.23 -2.28
C ALA A 21 3.21 13.54 -1.77
N GLN A 22 3.74 14.12 -0.68
CA GLN A 22 3.28 15.38 -0.09
C GLN A 22 1.87 15.32 0.53
N LEU A 23 1.47 14.13 0.99
CA LEU A 23 0.30 13.94 1.85
C LEU A 23 0.58 14.42 3.27
N LYS A 24 1.82 14.19 3.73
CA LYS A 24 2.39 14.82 4.92
C LYS A 24 3.13 16.10 4.55
N TYR A 25 3.42 16.93 5.54
CA TYR A 25 4.28 18.09 5.36
C TYR A 25 5.75 17.71 5.08
N LYS A 26 6.23 16.67 5.78
CA LYS A 26 7.56 16.09 5.67
C LYS A 26 7.43 14.57 5.77
N ASN A 27 8.47 13.84 5.35
CA ASN A 27 8.58 12.38 5.39
C ASN A 27 7.86 11.63 4.27
N LEU A 28 8.28 10.39 4.08
CA LEU A 28 7.64 9.43 3.19
C LEU A 28 6.20 9.16 3.64
N ASP A 29 5.30 9.02 2.67
CA ASP A 29 3.86 8.91 2.91
C ASP A 29 3.11 8.09 1.85
N LEU A 30 3.83 7.58 0.83
CA LEU A 30 3.30 6.64 -0.16
C LEU A 30 4.33 5.54 -0.41
N GLY A 31 3.97 4.29 -0.14
CA GLY A 31 4.83 3.12 -0.32
C GLY A 31 4.18 2.06 -1.20
N MET A 32 5.01 1.22 -1.80
CA MET A 32 4.56 0.05 -2.55
C MET A 32 5.36 -1.21 -2.21
N ILE A 33 4.69 -2.35 -2.38
CA ILE A 33 5.27 -3.66 -2.54
C ILE A 33 4.78 -4.17 -3.89
N LEU A 34 5.69 -4.69 -4.72
CA LEU A 34 5.38 -5.25 -6.02
C LEU A 34 6.04 -6.62 -6.13
N SER A 35 5.28 -7.58 -6.65
CA SER A 35 5.78 -8.89 -7.04
C SER A 35 6.03 -8.94 -8.55
N ASP A 36 7.10 -9.60 -8.96
CA ASP A 36 7.46 -9.81 -10.37
C ASP A 36 6.40 -10.65 -11.10
N VAL A 37 5.65 -11.47 -10.35
CA VAL A 37 4.55 -12.31 -10.83
C VAL A 37 3.31 -12.16 -9.96
N PRO A 38 2.09 -12.46 -10.46
CA PRO A 38 0.92 -12.59 -9.60
C PRO A 38 1.17 -13.59 -8.47
N SER A 39 0.92 -13.16 -7.24
CA SER A 39 1.20 -13.91 -6.02
C SER A 39 -0.07 -14.30 -5.28
N ALA A 40 -0.04 -15.43 -4.57
CA ALA A 40 -1.10 -15.78 -3.65
C ALA A 40 -1.23 -14.69 -2.58
N ILE A 41 -2.46 -14.25 -2.30
CA ILE A 41 -2.75 -13.26 -1.26
C ILE A 41 -3.69 -13.85 -0.22
N ALA A 42 -3.39 -13.56 1.04
CA ALA A 42 -4.28 -13.77 2.16
C ALA A 42 -4.31 -12.50 3.00
N GLY A 43 -5.46 -12.16 3.57
CA GLY A 43 -5.63 -10.96 4.37
C GLY A 43 -6.76 -11.09 5.37
N VAL A 44 -6.55 -10.53 6.55
CA VAL A 44 -7.59 -10.34 7.57
C VAL A 44 -7.88 -8.86 7.70
N PHE A 45 -9.15 -8.54 7.92
CA PHE A 45 -9.62 -7.16 7.92
C PHE A 45 -10.32 -6.84 9.23
N THR A 46 -10.41 -5.54 9.55
CA THR A 46 -11.17 -5.08 10.72
C THR A 46 -12.61 -5.60 10.70
N THR A 47 -13.11 -5.98 11.88
CA THR A 47 -14.52 -6.37 12.10
C THR A 47 -15.41 -5.16 12.39
N ASN A 48 -14.84 -3.95 12.47
CA ASN A 48 -15.61 -2.73 12.66
C ASN A 48 -16.61 -2.55 11.50
N LYS A 49 -17.85 -2.19 11.83
CA LYS A 49 -18.93 -1.92 10.87
C LYS A 49 -18.59 -0.74 9.95
N VAL A 50 -17.79 0.21 10.42
CA VAL A 50 -17.33 1.39 9.66
C VAL A 50 -15.98 1.06 8.99
N ALA A 51 -16.02 0.20 7.98
CA ALA A 51 -14.84 -0.13 7.19
C ALA A 51 -14.48 1.00 6.22
N ALA A 52 -13.18 1.30 6.09
CA ALA A 52 -12.70 2.27 5.12
C ALA A 52 -12.89 1.75 3.69
N ALA A 53 -13.01 2.67 2.72
CA ALA A 53 -13.07 2.33 1.30
C ALA A 53 -12.00 1.30 0.84
N PRO A 54 -10.70 1.47 1.17
CA PRO A 54 -9.66 0.48 0.83
C PRO A 54 -9.95 -0.94 1.35
N VAL A 55 -10.48 -1.07 2.58
CA VAL A 55 -10.79 -2.37 3.18
C VAL A 55 -11.87 -3.11 2.39
N LEU A 56 -12.87 -2.39 1.87
CA LEU A 56 -13.95 -3.00 1.09
C LEU A 56 -13.42 -3.56 -0.24
N ILE A 57 -12.51 -2.83 -0.88
CA ILE A 57 -11.86 -3.24 -2.14
C ILE A 57 -10.96 -4.45 -1.90
N ASP A 58 -10.08 -4.38 -0.91
CA ASP A 58 -9.10 -5.43 -0.64
C ASP A 58 -9.74 -6.76 -0.21
N ARG A 59 -10.92 -6.73 0.42
CA ARG A 59 -11.71 -7.95 0.70
C ARG A 59 -12.07 -8.71 -0.57
N ALA A 60 -12.38 -8.00 -1.66
CA ALA A 60 -12.69 -8.63 -2.94
C ALA A 60 -11.43 -9.25 -3.58
N ILE A 61 -10.29 -8.56 -3.51
CA ILE A 61 -9.00 -9.06 -4.01
C ILE A 61 -8.59 -10.34 -3.24
N VAL A 62 -8.66 -10.30 -1.91
CA VAL A 62 -8.34 -11.46 -1.08
C VAL A 62 -9.28 -12.63 -1.36
N LYS A 63 -10.56 -12.37 -1.62
CA LYS A 63 -11.51 -13.42 -2.04
C LYS A 63 -11.13 -14.07 -3.37
N ASN A 64 -10.52 -13.33 -4.29
CA ASN A 64 -10.00 -13.87 -5.55
C ASN A 64 -8.70 -14.67 -5.37
N GLY A 65 -8.01 -14.54 -4.23
CA GLY A 65 -6.86 -15.35 -3.85
C GLY A 65 -5.54 -14.96 -4.52
N GLN A 66 -5.53 -13.92 -5.37
CA GLN A 66 -4.34 -13.47 -6.08
C GLN A 66 -4.21 -11.93 -6.07
N ALA A 67 -2.97 -11.45 -5.90
CA ALA A 67 -2.59 -10.05 -6.09
C ALA A 67 -1.13 -9.97 -6.56
N GLN A 68 -0.76 -8.89 -7.24
CA GLN A 68 0.61 -8.63 -7.67
C GLN A 68 1.24 -7.45 -6.92
N ALA A 69 0.44 -6.55 -6.34
CA ALA A 69 0.96 -5.39 -5.63
C ALA A 69 0.13 -4.98 -4.42
N ILE A 70 0.79 -4.24 -3.52
CA ILE A 70 0.15 -3.51 -2.42
C ILE A 70 0.67 -2.07 -2.50
N ILE A 71 -0.22 -1.09 -2.56
CA ILE A 71 0.11 0.33 -2.40
C ILE A 71 -0.48 0.85 -1.09
N CYS A 72 0.33 1.56 -0.31
CA CYS A 72 -0.06 2.07 0.99
C CYS A 72 0.21 3.57 1.09
N ASN A 73 -0.79 4.36 1.43
CA ASN A 73 -0.60 5.75 1.83
C ASN A 73 -0.79 5.94 3.34
N SER A 74 -0.13 6.95 3.89
CA SER A 74 -0.42 7.45 5.23
C SER A 74 -0.96 8.89 5.20
N ALA A 75 -1.19 9.51 6.37
CA ALA A 75 -1.83 10.80 6.60
C ALA A 75 -3.35 10.87 6.40
N VAL A 76 -3.91 10.18 5.40
CA VAL A 76 -5.35 10.14 5.13
C VAL A 76 -5.84 8.70 5.09
N ALA A 77 -6.81 8.35 5.94
CA ALA A 77 -7.31 6.98 6.07
C ALA A 77 -8.29 6.56 4.97
N ASN A 78 -8.84 7.51 4.21
CA ASN A 78 -9.91 7.27 3.24
C ASN A 78 -11.08 6.46 3.85
N ALA A 79 -11.46 6.82 5.07
CA ALA A 79 -12.54 6.21 5.83
C ALA A 79 -13.66 7.24 6.02
N VAL A 80 -14.91 6.80 5.97
CA VAL A 80 -16.10 7.67 6.07
C VAL A 80 -16.10 8.76 4.97
N THR A 81 -15.70 8.38 3.76
CA THR A 81 -15.53 9.27 2.61
C THR A 81 -16.57 9.06 1.50
N GLY A 82 -17.53 8.15 1.74
CA GLY A 82 -18.63 7.83 0.82
C GLY A 82 -18.16 7.28 -0.53
N GLU A 83 -19.03 7.41 -1.53
CA GLU A 83 -18.78 6.94 -2.90
C GLU A 83 -17.51 7.57 -3.50
N GLN A 84 -17.28 8.86 -3.24
CA GLN A 84 -16.07 9.55 -3.70
C GLN A 84 -14.80 8.89 -3.16
N GLY A 85 -14.78 8.51 -1.89
CA GLY A 85 -13.65 7.81 -1.29
C GLY A 85 -13.40 6.43 -1.90
N PHE A 86 -14.48 5.71 -2.22
CA PHE A 86 -14.42 4.43 -2.92
C PHE A 86 -13.84 4.59 -4.32
N GLN A 87 -14.34 5.55 -5.10
CA GLN A 87 -13.82 5.86 -6.44
C GLN A 87 -12.36 6.33 -6.41
N ASN A 88 -11.96 7.09 -5.38
CA ASN A 88 -10.56 7.50 -5.18
C ASN A 88 -9.64 6.28 -4.97
N ALA A 89 -10.08 5.28 -4.20
CA ALA A 89 -9.31 4.06 -4.01
C ALA A 89 -9.22 3.21 -5.30
N LEU A 90 -10.32 3.07 -6.04
CA LEU A 90 -10.31 2.43 -7.37
C LEU A 90 -9.38 3.17 -8.36
N LYS A 91 -9.38 4.51 -8.31
CA LYS A 91 -8.48 5.33 -9.14
C LYS A 91 -7.01 5.10 -8.76
N THR A 92 -6.69 4.99 -7.47
CA THR A 92 -5.35 4.60 -7.01
C THR A 92 -4.93 3.26 -7.61
N GLN A 93 -5.78 2.22 -7.54
CA GLN A 93 -5.50 0.92 -8.16
C GLN A 93 -5.20 1.08 -9.66
N LYS A 94 -6.09 1.75 -10.40
CA LYS A 94 -5.96 1.93 -11.86
C LYS A 94 -4.69 2.66 -12.25
N VAL A 95 -4.35 3.75 -11.57
CA VAL A 95 -3.15 4.55 -11.87
C VAL A 95 -1.88 3.76 -11.56
N PHE A 96 -1.85 3.06 -10.43
CA PHE A 96 -0.73 2.18 -10.07
C PHE A 96 -0.57 1.05 -11.08
N ALA A 97 -1.66 0.34 -11.39
CA ALA A 97 -1.68 -0.76 -12.32
C ALA A 97 -1.22 -0.35 -13.73
N HIS A 98 -1.70 0.79 -14.22
CA HIS A 98 -1.26 1.35 -15.50
C HIS A 98 0.26 1.61 -15.53
N LYS A 99 0.80 2.20 -14.46
CA LYS A 99 2.23 2.50 -14.38
C LYS A 99 3.09 1.23 -14.44
N PHE A 100 2.71 0.20 -13.68
CA PHE A 100 3.50 -1.03 -13.57
C PHE A 100 3.07 -2.12 -14.56
N LYS A 101 2.10 -1.83 -15.44
CA LYS A 101 1.58 -2.74 -16.47
C LYS A 101 1.04 -4.07 -15.89
N ILE A 102 0.32 -3.96 -14.77
CA ILE A 102 -0.34 -5.08 -14.10
C ILE A 102 -1.86 -4.88 -14.10
N LYS A 103 -2.65 -5.84 -13.64
CA LYS A 103 -4.11 -5.68 -13.57
C LYS A 103 -4.51 -4.90 -12.32
N ALA A 104 -5.53 -4.04 -12.45
CA ALA A 104 -5.99 -3.19 -11.35
C ALA A 104 -6.61 -4.00 -10.19
N ASP A 105 -7.30 -5.10 -10.50
CA ASP A 105 -7.87 -6.03 -9.52
C ASP A 105 -6.83 -6.92 -8.83
N GLU A 106 -5.56 -6.81 -9.22
CA GLU A 106 -4.40 -7.43 -8.56
C GLU A 106 -3.61 -6.42 -7.71
N VAL A 107 -4.11 -5.21 -7.50
CA VAL A 107 -3.48 -4.17 -6.67
C VAL A 107 -4.27 -3.94 -5.39
N ALA A 108 -3.78 -4.41 -4.25
CA ALA A 108 -4.36 -4.04 -2.97
C ALA A 108 -4.02 -2.59 -2.59
N VAL A 109 -4.96 -1.90 -1.97
CA VAL A 109 -4.86 -0.48 -1.59
C VAL A 109 -5.06 -0.32 -0.09
N CYS A 110 -4.08 0.23 0.62
CA CYS A 110 -4.19 0.51 2.05
C CYS A 110 -4.03 2.00 2.35
N SER A 111 -4.78 2.49 3.33
CA SER A 111 -4.74 3.88 3.76
C SER A 111 -4.77 3.97 5.28
N THR A 112 -4.02 4.90 5.87
CA THR A 112 -4.02 5.17 7.31
C THR A 112 -3.86 6.67 7.59
N GLY A 113 -4.44 7.16 8.69
CA GLY A 113 -4.37 8.56 9.09
C GLY A 113 -5.72 9.14 9.48
N VAL A 114 -5.96 10.40 9.11
CA VAL A 114 -7.17 11.13 9.49
C VAL A 114 -8.40 10.56 8.78
N ILE A 115 -9.50 10.38 9.53
CA ILE A 115 -10.80 9.89 9.05
C ILE A 115 -11.64 11.08 8.54
N GLY A 116 -12.49 10.85 7.52
CA GLY A 116 -13.40 11.86 6.97
C GLY A 116 -12.81 12.79 5.92
N LEU A 117 -11.48 12.75 5.69
CA LEU A 117 -10.82 13.52 4.65
C LEU A 117 -10.76 12.74 3.33
N GLN A 118 -11.03 13.43 2.22
CA GLN A 118 -10.81 12.89 0.89
C GLN A 118 -9.33 12.76 0.59
N LEU A 119 -8.94 11.72 -0.15
CA LEU A 119 -7.58 11.59 -0.67
C LEU A 119 -7.30 12.72 -1.67
N PRO A 120 -6.20 13.48 -1.52
CA PRO A 120 -5.80 14.48 -2.51
C PRO A 120 -5.25 13.77 -3.75
N MET A 121 -6.14 13.42 -4.68
CA MET A 121 -5.81 12.49 -5.78
C MET A 121 -4.72 12.99 -6.73
N GLU A 122 -4.57 14.29 -6.93
CA GLU A 122 -3.47 14.84 -7.71
C GLU A 122 -2.10 14.47 -7.10
N LYS A 123 -1.98 14.65 -5.77
CA LYS A 123 -0.78 14.26 -5.01
C LYS A 123 -0.55 12.75 -5.05
N MET A 124 -1.62 11.95 -4.95
CA MET A 124 -1.53 10.50 -5.09
C MET A 124 -0.98 10.10 -6.46
N VAL A 125 -1.53 10.64 -7.55
CA VAL A 125 -1.08 10.35 -8.93
C VAL A 125 0.38 10.76 -9.13
N ASN A 126 0.75 11.97 -8.67
CA ASN A 126 2.13 12.48 -8.71
C ASN A 126 3.09 11.68 -7.81
N GLY A 127 2.59 11.10 -6.72
CA GLY A 127 3.36 10.19 -5.87
C GLY A 127 3.58 8.85 -6.57
N ILE A 128 2.52 8.26 -7.13
CA ILE A 128 2.60 6.99 -7.86
C ILE A 128 3.60 7.12 -9.01
N SER A 129 3.62 8.23 -9.75
CA SER A 129 4.55 8.47 -10.85
C SER A 129 6.03 8.47 -10.43
N LYS A 130 6.34 8.66 -9.14
CA LYS A 130 7.71 8.65 -8.59
C LYS A 130 8.18 7.28 -8.06
N LEU A 131 7.27 6.35 -7.77
CA LEU A 131 7.62 5.01 -7.27
C LEU A 131 8.46 4.21 -8.29
N SER A 132 9.43 3.42 -7.86
CA SER A 132 10.32 2.68 -8.78
C SER A 132 10.49 1.21 -8.38
N GLN A 133 10.58 0.31 -9.36
CA GLN A 133 10.95 -1.09 -9.11
C GLN A 133 12.39 -1.21 -8.55
N ASN A 134 13.25 -0.24 -8.88
CA ASN A 134 14.61 -0.11 -8.36
C ASN A 134 14.68 0.80 -7.12
N GLY A 135 13.58 0.85 -6.37
CA GLY A 135 13.42 1.70 -5.19
C GLY A 135 14.21 1.23 -3.97
N LYS A 136 13.88 1.80 -2.81
CA LYS A 136 14.52 1.43 -1.54
C LYS A 136 13.53 0.66 -0.65
N PRO A 137 13.65 -0.66 -0.52
CA PRO A 137 12.70 -1.45 0.27
C PRO A 137 12.59 -1.05 1.74
N GLU A 138 13.67 -0.55 2.34
CA GLU A 138 13.68 -0.05 3.72
C GLU A 138 12.86 1.23 3.92
N TYR A 139 12.47 1.91 2.84
CA TYR A 139 11.64 3.10 2.89
C TYR A 139 10.15 2.78 3.04
N PHE A 140 9.70 1.60 2.61
CA PHE A 140 8.29 1.21 2.71
C PHE A 140 7.76 1.33 4.14
N ALA A 141 8.51 0.79 5.12
CA ALA A 141 8.13 0.85 6.53
C ALA A 141 8.05 2.28 7.09
N LYS A 142 8.80 3.23 6.51
CA LYS A 142 8.75 4.66 6.88
C LYS A 142 7.52 5.35 6.31
N ALA A 143 7.07 4.95 5.11
CA ALA A 143 5.96 5.58 4.42
C ALA A 143 4.60 5.31 5.06
N ILE A 144 4.45 4.19 5.77
CA ILE A 144 3.18 3.77 6.37
C ILE A 144 2.98 4.26 7.80
N LEU A 145 3.96 4.95 8.39
CA LEU A 145 3.87 5.48 9.76
C LEU A 145 2.85 6.62 9.85
N THR A 146 2.18 6.77 11.00
CA THR A 146 1.40 7.97 11.33
C THR A 146 1.99 8.67 12.54
N THR A 147 1.56 8.29 13.74
CA THR A 147 2.06 8.80 15.03
C THR A 147 3.16 7.90 15.62
N ASP A 148 3.54 6.84 14.90
CA ASP A 148 4.62 5.94 15.28
C ASP A 148 5.95 6.67 15.50
N THR A 149 6.66 6.34 16.58
CA THR A 149 8.01 6.88 16.86
C THR A 149 9.14 6.11 16.18
N LYS A 150 8.87 4.89 15.70
CA LYS A 150 9.87 4.01 15.07
C LYS A 150 9.23 3.06 14.07
N CYS A 151 9.99 2.67 13.04
CA CYS A 151 9.63 1.59 12.12
C CYS A 151 9.62 0.24 12.83
N LYS A 152 8.77 -0.68 12.35
CA LYS A 152 8.71 -2.07 12.81
C LYS A 152 8.92 -2.99 11.61
N THR A 153 9.94 -3.84 11.67
CA THR A 153 10.26 -4.80 10.62
C THR A 153 10.75 -6.12 11.22
N ILE A 154 10.47 -7.22 10.52
CA ILE A 154 10.99 -8.55 10.86
C ILE A 154 11.18 -9.36 9.58
N THR A 155 12.29 -10.08 9.49
CA THR A 155 12.54 -11.03 8.40
C THR A 155 13.05 -12.33 9.01
N ARG A 156 12.50 -13.45 8.52
CA ARG A 156 12.91 -14.79 8.92
C ARG A 156 13.12 -15.63 7.67
N ILE A 157 14.10 -16.53 7.73
CA ILE A 157 14.29 -17.57 6.71
C ILE A 157 13.79 -18.91 7.28
N ALA A 158 13.02 -19.63 6.47
CA ALA A 158 12.71 -21.03 6.74
C ALA A 158 14.04 -21.81 6.67
N SER A 159 14.38 -22.44 7.78
CA SER A 159 15.51 -23.36 7.90
C SER A 159 15.16 -24.66 7.23
#